data_AF-A0AAE1W138-F1
#
_entry.id   AF-A0AAE1W138-F1
#
_cell.length_a   1.000
_cell.length_b   1.000
_cell.length_c   1.000
_cell.angle_alpha   90.00
_cell.angle_beta   90.00
_cell.angle_gamma   90.00
#
_symmetry.space_group_name_H-M   'P 1'
#
loop_
_entity.id
_entity.type
_entity.pdbx_description
1 polymer ?
#
loop_
_entity_poly.entity_id
_entity_poly.type
_entity_poly.pdbx_seq_one_letter_code
_entity_poly.pdbx_strand_id
1 'polypeptide(L)'
;MPQFSSHLSSAVLGVSNILHLQQFHAQLIQHALHRHDYWVARLIAFCTRFHAPSDYTCRIFDSTHQPGVMVFTNMLRYYSKCGGNSEILTLFEEMQRCGLKPDCALYQYY
;
A
#
# COMPACT_ATOMS: atom_id res chain seq x y z
N MET A 1 17.09 -11.31 14.75
CA MET A 1 16.67 -12.20 13.64
C MET A 1 16.95 -11.49 12.30
N PRO A 2 18.09 -11.73 11.62
CA PRO A 2 18.54 -10.89 10.48
C PRO A 2 18.44 -11.51 9.08
N GLN A 3 17.99 -12.77 8.93
CA GLN A 3 18.07 -13.47 7.63
C GLN A 3 16.91 -13.16 6.68
N PHE A 4 15.73 -12.82 7.20
CA PHE A 4 14.55 -12.50 6.37
C PHE A 4 14.63 -11.11 5.73
N SER A 5 15.36 -10.17 6.34
CA SER A 5 15.46 -8.78 5.85
C SER A 5 16.23 -8.67 4.53
N SER A 6 17.26 -9.49 4.31
CA SER A 6 18.09 -9.41 3.10
C SER A 6 17.35 -9.93 1.86
N HIS A 7 16.72 -11.11 1.93
CA HIS A 7 16.00 -11.69 0.79
C HIS A 7 14.80 -10.83 0.36
N LEU A 8 14.02 -10.31 1.31
CA LEU A 8 12.91 -9.41 1.01
C LEU A 8 13.40 -8.06 0.48
N SER A 9 14.53 -7.54 0.97
CA SER A 9 15.11 -6.31 0.43
C SER A 9 15.53 -6.47 -1.04
N SER A 10 16.13 -7.60 -1.42
CA SER A 10 16.43 -7.88 -2.83
C SER A 10 15.17 -8.11 -3.67
N ALA A 11 14.16 -8.79 -3.12
CA ALA A 11 12.89 -9.02 -3.83
C ALA A 11 12.17 -7.71 -4.15
N VAL A 12 12.17 -6.75 -3.22
CA VAL A 12 11.64 -5.38 -3.44
C VAL A 12 12.34 -4.70 -4.62
N LEU A 13 13.67 -4.79 -4.72
CA LEU A 13 14.45 -4.18 -5.79
C LEU A 13 14.14 -4.83 -7.16
N GLY A 14 13.74 -6.11 -7.16
CA GLY A 14 13.37 -6.86 -8.36
C GLY A 14 11.96 -6.57 -8.89
N VAL A 15 11.11 -5.81 -8.18
CA VAL A 15 9.75 -5.51 -8.65
C VAL A 15 9.80 -4.46 -9.76
N SER A 16 9.63 -4.90 -11.00
CA SER A 16 9.69 -4.05 -12.21
C SER A 16 8.41 -4.05 -13.03
N ASN A 17 7.45 -4.93 -12.74
CA ASN A 17 6.17 -5.05 -13.41
C ASN A 17 5.12 -5.68 -12.48
N ILE A 18 3.87 -5.79 -12.96
CA ILE A 18 2.75 -6.31 -12.18
C ILE A 18 2.89 -7.80 -11.82
N LEU A 19 3.54 -8.60 -12.66
CA LEU A 19 3.78 -10.02 -12.38
C LEU A 19 4.76 -10.17 -11.21
N HIS A 20 5.85 -9.40 -11.21
CA HIS A 20 6.81 -9.39 -10.10
C HIS A 20 6.15 -8.86 -8.81
N LEU A 21 5.24 -7.89 -8.92
CA LEU A 21 4.45 -7.41 -7.77
C LEU A 21 3.60 -8.54 -7.16
N GLN A 22 2.91 -9.31 -7.99
CA GLN A 22 2.11 -10.45 -7.53
C GLN A 22 2.97 -11.53 -6.89
N GLN A 23 4.13 -11.85 -7.46
CA GLN A 23 5.10 -12.79 -6.89
C GLN A 23 5.62 -12.30 -5.53
N PHE A 24 5.97 -11.02 -5.43
CA PHE A 24 6.40 -10.41 -4.19
C PHE A 24 5.29 -10.43 -3.13
N HIS A 25 4.05 -10.11 -3.50
CA HIS A 25 2.91 -10.23 -2.61
C HIS A 25 2.71 -11.68 -2.12
N ALA A 26 2.82 -12.68 -3.02
CA ALA A 26 2.76 -14.09 -2.63
C ALA A 26 3.85 -14.48 -1.61
N GLN A 27 5.09 -13.98 -1.79
CA GLN A 27 6.17 -14.18 -0.81
C GLN A 27 5.83 -13.56 0.54
N LEU A 28 5.27 -12.34 0.56
CA LEU A 28 4.82 -11.70 1.81
C LEU A 28 3.72 -12.50 2.50
N ILE A 29 2.80 -13.12 1.75
CA ILE A 29 1.77 -14.01 2.32
C ILE A 29 2.42 -15.24 2.93
N GLN A 30 3.34 -15.90 2.22
CA GLN A 30 4.05 -17.08 2.68
C GLN A 30 4.81 -16.85 4.00
N HIS A 31 5.32 -15.63 4.21
CA HIS A 31 6.03 -15.24 5.43
C HIS A 31 5.12 -14.58 6.48
N ALA A 32 3.80 -14.57 6.29
CA ALA A 32 2.82 -13.88 7.16
C ALA A 32 3.07 -12.37 7.34
N LEU A 33 3.77 -11.75 6.39
CA LEU A 33 4.13 -10.33 6.41
C LEU A 33 3.11 -9.42 5.72
N HIS A 34 2.19 -9.99 4.94
CA HIS A 34 1.19 -9.28 4.14
C HIS A 34 0.23 -8.38 4.94
N ARG A 35 0.12 -8.55 6.26
CA ARG A 35 -0.76 -7.74 7.13
C ARG A 35 -0.03 -6.63 7.88
N HIS A 36 1.30 -6.56 7.78
CA HIS A 36 2.06 -5.52 8.44
C HIS A 36 2.01 -4.24 7.61
N ASP A 37 1.64 -3.13 8.24
CA ASP A 37 1.47 -1.82 7.61
C ASP A 37 2.62 -1.40 6.70
N TYR A 38 3.86 -1.67 7.10
CA TYR A 38 5.04 -1.38 6.28
C TYR A 38 4.97 -2.07 4.91
N TRP A 39 4.64 -3.36 4.88
CA TRP A 39 4.58 -4.15 3.65
C TRP A 39 3.32 -3.85 2.85
N VAL A 40 2.18 -3.64 3.52
CA VAL A 40 0.93 -3.21 2.87
C VAL A 40 1.14 -1.87 2.17
N ALA A 41 1.67 -0.86 2.86
CA ALA A 41 1.93 0.45 2.28
C ALA A 41 2.90 0.36 1.08
N ARG A 42 3.93 -0.50 1.19
CA ARG A 42 4.88 -0.73 0.10
C ARG A 42 4.25 -1.43 -1.11
N LEU A 43 3.36 -2.41 -0.89
CA LEU A 43 2.60 -3.06 -1.96
C LEU A 43 1.69 -2.07 -2.66
N ILE A 44 0.96 -1.23 -1.92
CA ILE A 44 0.08 -0.20 -2.50
C ILE A 44 0.90 0.81 -3.32
N ALA A 45 2.09 1.22 -2.84
CA ALA A 45 2.97 2.09 -3.61
C ALA A 45 3.39 1.46 -4.95
N PHE A 46 3.66 0.15 -4.98
CA PHE A 46 3.91 -0.56 -6.22
C PHE A 46 2.65 -0.68 -7.09
N CYS A 47 1.47 -0.89 -6.50
CA CYS A 47 0.20 -0.84 -7.23
C CYS A 47 0.02 0.50 -7.94
N THR A 48 0.31 1.62 -7.28
CA THR A 48 0.27 2.96 -7.91
C THR A 48 1.26 3.06 -9.06
N ARG A 49 2.51 2.61 -8.86
CA ARG A 49 3.57 2.70 -9.87
C ARG A 49 3.27 1.88 -11.12
N PHE A 50 2.69 0.69 -10.97
CA PHE A 50 2.44 -0.25 -12.06
C PHE A 50 0.98 -0.24 -12.53
N HIS A 51 0.18 0.75 -12.11
CA HIS A 51 -1.24 0.87 -12.46
C HIS A 51 -2.02 -0.43 -12.22
N ALA A 52 -1.80 -1.07 -11.07
CA ALA A 52 -2.49 -2.31 -10.73
C ALA A 52 -4.01 -2.06 -10.61
N PRO A 53 -4.86 -3.07 -10.89
CA PRO A 53 -6.31 -2.94 -10.77
C PRO A 53 -6.78 -2.52 -9.37
N SER A 54 -7.88 -1.77 -9.32
CA SER A 54 -8.49 -1.30 -8.05
C SER A 54 -8.79 -2.46 -7.13
N ASP A 55 -9.46 -3.50 -7.64
CA ASP A 55 -9.90 -4.65 -6.85
C ASP A 55 -8.75 -5.41 -6.18
N TYR A 56 -7.58 -5.41 -6.82
CA TYR A 56 -6.38 -6.02 -6.25
C TYR A 56 -5.78 -5.14 -5.16
N THR A 57 -5.73 -3.83 -5.40
CA THR A 57 -5.18 -2.85 -4.46
C THR A 57 -6.05 -2.71 -3.21
N CYS A 58 -7.38 -2.70 -3.35
CA CYS A 58 -8.32 -2.70 -2.23
C CYS A 58 -8.15 -3.95 -1.35
N ARG A 59 -8.01 -5.13 -1.97
CA ARG A 59 -7.73 -6.38 -1.21
C ARG A 59 -6.43 -6.33 -0.41
N ILE A 60 -5.41 -5.62 -0.91
CA ILE A 60 -4.17 -5.39 -0.17
C ILE A 60 -4.43 -4.45 1.01
N PHE A 61 -5.15 -3.35 0.80
CA PHE A 61 -5.53 -2.42 1.85
C PHE A 61 -6.35 -3.11 2.95
N ASP A 62 -7.36 -3.90 2.58
CA ASP A 62 -8.24 -4.63 3.50
C ASP A 62 -7.54 -5.76 4.27
N SER A 63 -6.31 -6.11 3.89
CA SER A 63 -5.54 -7.16 4.58
C SER A 63 -5.00 -6.73 5.95
N THR A 64 -4.91 -5.42 6.21
CA THR A 64 -4.57 -4.87 7.54
C THR A 64 -5.84 -4.49 8.29
N HIS A 65 -5.93 -4.87 9.57
CA HIS A 65 -7.10 -4.61 10.41
C HIS A 65 -7.09 -3.18 10.99
N GLN A 66 -5.91 -2.59 11.15
CA GLN A 66 -5.73 -1.25 11.72
C GLN A 66 -4.68 -0.49 10.88
N PRO A 67 -5.04 -0.07 9.66
CA PRO A 67 -4.11 0.64 8.78
C PRO A 67 -3.59 1.92 9.43
N GLY A 68 -2.27 2.05 9.52
CA GLY A 68 -1.61 3.27 9.96
C GLY A 68 -1.59 4.37 8.89
N VAL A 69 -1.06 5.53 9.26
CA VAL A 69 -0.98 6.75 8.42
C VAL A 69 -0.37 6.46 7.04
N MET A 70 0.68 5.65 7.00
CA MET A 70 1.42 5.35 5.77
C MET A 70 0.59 4.49 4.79
N VAL A 71 -0.25 3.59 5.30
CA VAL A 71 -1.13 2.76 4.46
C VAL A 71 -2.22 3.63 3.83
N PHE A 72 -2.93 4.43 4.64
CA PHE A 72 -3.90 5.42 4.16
C PHE A 72 -3.30 6.37 3.12
N THR A 73 -2.11 6.92 3.41
CA THR A 73 -1.41 7.85 2.52
C THR A 73 -1.11 7.24 1.15
N ASN A 74 -0.63 6.00 1.10
CA ASN A 74 -0.37 5.34 -0.18
C ASN A 74 -1.66 5.00 -0.93
N MET A 75 -2.74 4.66 -0.21
CA MET A 75 -4.03 4.38 -0.83
C MET A 75 -4.69 5.66 -1.40
N LEU A 76 -4.58 6.80 -0.70
CA LEU A 76 -4.99 8.11 -1.23
C LEU A 76 -4.20 8.48 -2.51
N ARG A 77 -2.88 8.25 -2.51
CA ARG A 77 -2.03 8.46 -3.70
C ARG A 77 -2.42 7.54 -4.85
N TYR A 78 -2.78 6.30 -4.56
CA TYR A 78 -3.28 5.36 -5.55
C TYR A 78 -4.56 5.91 -6.23
N TYR A 79 -5.58 6.27 -5.45
CA TYR A 79 -6.82 6.81 -6.02
C TYR A 79 -6.63 8.14 -6.76
N SER A 80 -5.74 9.00 -6.28
CA SER A 80 -5.37 10.25 -6.98
C SER A 80 -4.80 9.99 -8.38
N LYS A 81 -4.05 8.90 -8.58
CA LYS A 81 -3.53 8.51 -9.90
C LYS A 81 -4.54 7.77 -10.78
N CYS A 82 -5.51 7.09 -10.17
CA CYS A 82 -6.55 6.36 -10.88
C CYS A 82 -7.80 7.20 -11.19
N GLY A 83 -7.91 8.42 -10.66
CA GLY A 83 -9.05 9.32 -10.88
C GLY A 83 -10.25 9.09 -9.94
N GLY A 84 -10.07 8.37 -8.84
CA GLY A 84 -11.13 8.04 -7.87
C GLY A 84 -11.41 9.17 -6.87
N ASN A 85 -12.10 10.23 -7.30
CA ASN A 85 -12.35 11.41 -6.46
C ASN A 85 -13.28 11.12 -5.26
N SER A 86 -14.29 10.27 -5.43
CA SER A 86 -15.20 9.86 -4.35
C SER A 86 -14.49 9.05 -3.28
N GLU A 87 -13.64 8.12 -3.71
CA GLU A 87 -12.90 7.19 -2.86
C GLU A 87 -11.87 7.91 -2.01
N ILE A 88 -11.26 8.99 -2.54
CA ILE A 88 -10.35 9.85 -1.79
C ILE A 88 -11.07 10.48 -0.58
N LEU A 89 -12.27 11.02 -0.77
CA LEU A 89 -13.02 11.67 0.30
C LEU A 89 -13.43 10.66 1.37
N THR A 90 -14.01 9.52 0.97
CA THR A 90 -14.40 8.46 1.90
C THR A 90 -13.20 7.95 2.70
N LEU A 91 -12.07 7.69 2.03
CA LEU A 91 -10.87 7.18 2.68
C LEU A 91 -10.25 8.21 3.64
N PHE A 92 -10.33 9.50 3.29
CA PHE A 92 -9.87 10.58 4.16
C PHE A 92 -10.73 10.70 5.43
N GLU A 93 -12.05 10.58 5.31
CA GLU A 93 -12.96 10.55 6.46
C GLU A 93 -12.70 9.33 7.34
N GLU A 94 -12.49 8.14 6.76
CA GLU A 94 -12.12 6.93 7.50
C GLU A 94 -10.81 7.13 8.29
N MET A 95 -9.79 7.69 7.66
CA MET A 95 -8.52 8.02 8.31
C MET A 95 -8.73 8.92 9.54
N GLN A 96 -9.55 9.96 9.41
CA GLN A 96 -9.88 10.87 10.52
C GLN A 96 -10.65 10.17 11.64
N ARG A 97 -11.59 9.28 11.31
CA ARG A 97 -12.35 8.47 12.29
C ARG A 97 -11.44 7.53 13.09
N CYS A 98 -10.35 7.06 12.48
CA CYS A 98 -9.30 6.31 13.16
C CYS A 98 -8.38 7.19 14.03
N GLY A 99 -8.63 8.51 14.11
CA GLY A 99 -7.79 9.45 14.86
C GLY A 99 -6.45 9.75 14.17
N LEU A 100 -6.29 9.35 12.92
CA LEU A 100 -5.07 9.54 12.14
C LEU A 100 -5.16 10.83 11.33
N LYS A 101 -4.02 11.50 11.17
CA LYS A 101 -3.89 12.66 10.29
C LYS A 101 -3.00 12.33 9.09
N PRO A 102 -3.32 12.85 7.90
CA PRO A 102 -2.42 12.84 6.75
C PRO A 102 -1.01 13.27 7.18
N ASP A 103 0.02 12.50 6.86
CA ASP A 103 1.38 13.04 6.94
C ASP A 103 1.46 14.26 6.01
N CYS A 104 2.11 15.33 6.47
CA CYS A 104 2.19 16.63 5.77
C CYS A 104 2.59 16.53 4.28
N ALA A 105 3.22 15.43 3.85
CA ALA A 105 3.54 15.13 2.46
C ALA A 105 2.32 14.96 1.52
N LEU A 106 1.09 14.89 2.03
CA LEU A 106 -0.13 14.90 1.21
C LEU A 106 -0.52 16.31 0.73
N TYR A 107 -0.07 17.38 1.39
CA TYR A 107 -0.38 18.76 1.00
C TYR A 107 0.38 19.26 -0.23
N GLN A 108 1.36 18.52 -0.74
CA GLN A 108 2.15 18.93 -1.92
C GLN A 108 1.51 18.54 -3.26
N TYR A 109 0.36 17.84 -3.24
CA TYR A 109 -0.33 17.37 -4.44
C TYR A 109 -1.78 17.86 -4.58
N TYR A 110 -2.17 18.86 -3.78
CA TYR A 110 -3.40 19.65 -3.98
C TYR A 110 -3.03 21.07 -4.41
#